data_AF-A0A2A3GA66-F1
#
_entry.id   AF-A0A2A3GA66-F1
#
_cell.length_a   1.000
_cell.length_b   1.000
_cell.length_c   1.000
_cell.angle_alpha   90.00
_cell.angle_beta   90.00
_cell.angle_gamma   90.00
#
_symmetry.space_group_name_H-M   'P 1'
#
loop_
_entity.id
_entity.type
_entity.pdbx_description
1 polymer ?
#
loop_
_entity_poly.entity_id
_entity_poly.type
_entity_poly.pdbx_seq_one_letter_code
_entity_poly.pdbx_strand_id
1 'polypeptide(L)'
;MQMGQIGSAGERRLQSEYGTGDRAAKFYSDQMLDHLNPTMIEFVGRQEIAFIATADASGECDNSLRAGTPGFMHVIDSKTLAYPEYRGNGVMASLGNILENPHVGIILVDFVQDLIGLHVNGSARIVDDEVLRSEIADLPMDHSGGRIPERWVVVDVEEAYIHCRKHIPRMAPVPRHREWGTDDVKRKGGDYFDAKATPRHDSDGQVVEEPAPAELTQVIAPGFSVAPAGTSGN
;
A
#
# COMPACT_ATOMS: atom_id res chain seq x y z
N MET A 1 -26.34 8.31 13.28
CA MET A 1 -25.72 8.09 11.96
C MET A 1 -26.29 6.78 11.43
N GLN A 2 -26.99 6.78 10.31
CA GLN A 2 -27.54 5.56 9.73
C GLN A 2 -26.33 4.81 9.14
N MET A 3 -25.89 3.72 9.77
CA MET A 3 -24.81 2.89 9.25
C MET A 3 -25.19 2.53 7.81
N GLY A 4 -24.46 3.06 6.84
CA GLY A 4 -24.49 2.56 5.47
C GLY A 4 -24.29 1.05 5.53
N GLN A 5 -24.95 0.31 4.63
CA GLN A 5 -24.86 -1.15 4.66
C GLN A 5 -23.38 -1.58 4.57
N ILE A 6 -22.85 -2.14 5.67
CA ILE A 6 -21.47 -2.62 5.77
C ILE A 6 -21.23 -3.72 4.71
N GLY A 7 -20.02 -3.70 4.14
CA GLY A 7 -19.62 -4.57 3.05
C GLY A 7 -20.22 -4.17 1.69
N SER A 8 -19.76 -4.85 0.66
CA SER A 8 -20.26 -4.77 -0.71
C SER A 8 -21.61 -5.50 -0.87
N ALA A 9 -22.32 -5.17 -1.95
CA ALA A 9 -23.54 -5.90 -2.33
C ALA A 9 -23.25 -7.39 -2.61
N GLY A 10 -22.06 -7.70 -3.14
CA GLY A 10 -21.61 -9.07 -3.40
C GLY A 10 -21.45 -9.87 -2.11
N GLU A 11 -20.77 -9.30 -1.11
CA GLU A 11 -20.62 -9.95 0.20
C GLU A 11 -21.97 -10.25 0.83
N ARG A 12 -22.91 -9.29 0.84
CA ARG A 12 -24.25 -9.53 1.39
C ARG A 12 -25.04 -10.60 0.64
N ARG A 13 -24.92 -10.63 -0.69
CA ARG A 13 -25.53 -11.70 -1.49
C ARG A 13 -24.99 -13.06 -1.09
N LEU A 14 -23.67 -13.22 -0.98
CA LEU A 14 -23.05 -14.48 -0.56
C LEU A 14 -23.39 -14.85 0.88
N GLN A 15 -23.47 -13.87 1.78
CA GLN A 15 -23.89 -14.10 3.17
C GLN A 15 -25.32 -14.61 3.28
N SER A 16 -26.22 -14.12 2.42
CA SER A 16 -27.59 -14.62 2.31
C SER A 16 -27.60 -16.04 1.73
N GLU A 17 -26.92 -16.24 0.60
CA GLU A 17 -26.86 -17.53 -0.11
C GLU A 17 -26.31 -18.66 0.76
N TYR A 18 -25.28 -18.37 1.57
CA TYR A 18 -24.63 -19.36 2.42
C TYR A 18 -25.10 -19.34 3.88
N GLY A 19 -26.12 -18.56 4.22
CA GLY A 19 -26.65 -18.47 5.58
C GLY A 19 -25.60 -18.01 6.61
N THR A 20 -24.71 -17.09 6.23
CA THR A 20 -23.63 -16.58 7.10
C THR A 20 -23.88 -15.18 7.64
N GLY A 21 -25.07 -14.61 7.42
CA GLY A 21 -25.43 -13.26 7.85
C GLY A 21 -25.16 -12.98 9.33
N ASP A 22 -25.61 -13.86 10.23
CA ASP A 22 -25.42 -13.66 11.68
C ASP A 22 -23.94 -13.67 12.08
N ARG A 23 -23.14 -14.54 11.46
CA ARG A 23 -21.69 -14.59 11.71
C ARG A 23 -20.98 -13.33 11.20
N ALA A 24 -21.39 -12.83 10.03
CA ALA A 24 -20.86 -11.58 9.48
C ALA A 24 -21.25 -10.38 10.36
N ALA A 25 -22.52 -10.28 10.75
CA ALA A 25 -23.01 -9.22 11.64
C ALA A 25 -22.25 -9.18 12.97
N LYS A 26 -22.01 -10.36 13.58
CA LYS A 26 -21.21 -10.47 14.81
C LYS A 26 -19.75 -10.04 14.60
N PHE A 27 -19.16 -10.38 13.45
CA PHE A 27 -17.81 -9.91 13.14
C PHE A 27 -17.76 -8.38 13.03
N TYR A 28 -18.69 -7.78 12.27
CA TYR A 28 -18.76 -6.33 12.11
C TYR A 28 -18.98 -5.61 13.44
N SER A 29 -19.83 -6.12 14.33
CA SER A 29 -20.08 -5.49 15.63
C SER A 29 -18.91 -5.60 16.60
N ASP A 30 -18.20 -6.74 16.58
CA ASP A 30 -17.26 -7.07 17.64
C ASP A 30 -15.81 -6.79 17.26
N GLN A 31 -15.48 -6.78 15.96
CA GLN A 31 -14.10 -6.81 15.48
C GLN A 31 -13.77 -5.71 14.48
N MET A 32 -14.75 -4.96 14.01
CA MET A 32 -14.56 -3.87 13.05
C MET A 32 -14.92 -2.52 13.67
N LEU A 33 -14.00 -1.59 13.54
CA LEU A 33 -14.19 -0.19 13.92
C LEU A 33 -14.09 0.68 12.68
N ASP A 34 -14.65 1.87 12.74
CA ASP A 34 -14.49 2.89 11.71
C ASP A 34 -13.24 3.77 11.95
N HIS A 35 -12.39 3.40 12.92
CA HIS A 35 -11.20 4.15 13.36
C HIS A 35 -10.17 3.21 14.00
N LEU A 36 -8.95 3.70 14.14
CA LEU A 36 -7.88 3.06 14.91
C LEU A 36 -8.11 3.32 16.40
N ASN A 37 -8.31 2.25 17.18
CA ASN A 37 -8.29 2.35 18.63
C ASN A 37 -6.84 2.44 19.17
N PRO A 38 -6.63 2.74 20.46
CA PRO A 38 -5.28 2.91 21.01
C PRO A 38 -4.33 1.71 20.79
N THR A 39 -4.84 0.47 20.90
CA THR A 39 -4.05 -0.75 20.64
C THR A 39 -3.69 -0.89 19.17
N MET A 40 -4.59 -0.53 18.25
CA MET A 40 -4.31 -0.50 16.82
C MET A 40 -3.24 0.55 16.49
N ILE A 41 -3.29 1.73 17.11
CA ILE A 41 -2.30 2.80 16.91
C ILE A 41 -0.91 2.32 17.38
N GLU A 42 -0.83 1.72 18.56
CA GLU A 42 0.42 1.11 19.06
C GLU A 42 0.93 0.00 18.13
N PHE A 43 0.02 -0.83 17.61
CA PHE A 43 0.37 -1.87 16.65
C PHE A 43 0.98 -1.29 15.37
N VAL A 44 0.33 -0.30 14.75
CA VAL A 44 0.82 0.41 13.55
C VAL A 44 2.21 1.01 13.81
N GLY A 45 2.39 1.68 14.95
CA GLY A 45 3.65 2.35 15.31
C GLY A 45 4.85 1.41 15.46
N ARG A 46 4.64 0.09 15.60
CA ARG A 46 5.73 -0.90 15.67
C ARG A 46 6.03 -1.57 14.33
N GLN A 47 5.20 -1.40 13.31
CA GLN A 47 5.38 -2.11 12.05
C GLN A 47 6.50 -1.51 11.21
N GLU A 48 7.24 -2.40 10.55
CA GLU A 48 8.30 -2.05 9.58
C GLU A 48 7.89 -2.37 8.14
N ILE A 49 6.76 -3.07 7.95
CA ILE A 49 6.26 -3.53 6.65
C ILE A 49 4.73 -3.33 6.61
N ALA A 50 4.23 -2.86 5.47
CA ALA A 50 2.82 -2.83 5.12
C ALA A 50 2.62 -3.33 3.68
N PHE A 51 1.47 -3.94 3.41
CA PHE A 51 1.06 -4.29 2.06
C PHE A 51 -0.12 -3.41 1.66
N ILE A 52 0.03 -2.72 0.53
CA ILE A 52 -0.92 -1.72 0.05
C ILE A 52 -1.60 -2.28 -1.20
N ALA A 53 -2.91 -2.49 -1.11
CA ALA A 53 -3.76 -2.90 -2.21
C ALA A 53 -4.53 -1.68 -2.75
N THR A 54 -4.45 -1.48 -4.06
CA THR A 54 -5.08 -0.39 -4.79
C THR A 54 -5.60 -0.95 -6.11
N ALA A 55 -6.64 -0.35 -6.68
CA ALA A 55 -7.11 -0.68 -8.03
C ALA A 55 -7.37 0.59 -8.81
N ASP A 56 -7.18 0.57 -10.13
CA ASP A 56 -7.56 1.69 -10.99
C ASP A 56 -9.10 1.82 -11.12
N ALA A 57 -9.56 2.76 -11.94
CA ALA A 57 -11.01 2.97 -12.16
C ALA A 57 -11.70 1.80 -12.89
N SER A 58 -10.94 0.94 -13.57
CA SER A 58 -11.44 -0.25 -14.26
C SER A 58 -11.45 -1.51 -13.40
N GLY A 59 -10.79 -1.46 -12.23
CA GLY A 59 -10.68 -2.56 -11.29
C GLY A 59 -9.41 -3.39 -11.47
N GLU A 60 -8.45 -2.95 -12.30
CA GLU A 60 -7.14 -3.59 -12.40
C GLU A 60 -6.37 -3.34 -11.10
N CYS A 61 -5.93 -4.42 -10.47
CA CYS A 61 -5.43 -4.39 -9.10
C CYS A 61 -3.90 -4.41 -9.06
N ASP A 62 -3.35 -3.67 -8.10
CA ASP A 62 -1.95 -3.74 -7.70
C ASP A 62 -1.82 -4.01 -6.20
N ASN A 63 -0.75 -4.71 -5.84
CA ASN A 63 -0.34 -4.87 -4.45
C ASN A 63 1.15 -4.55 -4.30
N SER A 64 1.48 -3.56 -3.47
CA SER A 64 2.86 -3.16 -3.23
C SER A 64 3.25 -3.32 -1.75
N LEU A 65 4.47 -3.81 -1.52
CA LEU A 65 5.08 -3.83 -0.20
C LEU A 65 5.73 -2.48 0.08
N ARG A 66 5.38 -1.87 1.20
CA ARG A 66 6.05 -0.68 1.76
C ARG A 66 6.81 -1.09 2.99
N ALA A 67 8.02 -0.58 3.14
CA ALA A 67 8.86 -0.87 4.28
C ALA A 67 9.63 0.38 4.73
N GLY A 68 9.86 0.47 6.03
CA GLY A 68 10.61 1.53 6.67
C GLY A 68 11.03 1.13 8.09
N THR A 69 11.53 2.08 8.86
CA THR A 69 11.77 1.88 10.30
C THR A 69 10.44 1.69 11.05
N PRO A 70 10.45 1.16 12.29
CA PRO A 70 9.25 1.11 13.09
C PRO A 70 8.59 2.49 13.16
N GLY A 71 7.29 2.55 12.86
CA GLY A 71 6.52 3.79 12.83
C GLY A 71 6.66 4.59 11.53
N PHE A 72 7.18 4.00 10.45
CA PHE A 72 7.19 4.65 9.13
C PHE A 72 5.77 4.98 8.64
N MET A 73 4.78 4.15 9.02
CA MET A 73 3.37 4.49 8.88
C MET A 73 2.98 5.35 10.09
N HIS A 74 2.82 6.64 9.83
CA HIS A 74 2.56 7.64 10.85
C HIS A 74 1.06 7.78 11.06
N VAL A 75 0.61 7.58 12.29
CA VAL A 75 -0.78 7.83 12.68
C VAL A 75 -0.90 9.31 13.05
N ILE A 76 -1.57 10.09 12.22
CA ILE A 76 -1.83 11.52 12.46
C ILE A 76 -2.89 11.67 13.57
N ASP A 77 -3.97 10.87 13.48
CA ASP A 77 -5.01 10.76 14.49
C ASP A 77 -5.75 9.42 14.35
N SER A 78 -6.76 9.15 15.19
CA SER A 78 -7.50 7.86 15.16
C SER A 78 -8.18 7.53 13.83
N LYS A 79 -8.43 8.52 12.97
CA LYS A 79 -9.09 8.41 11.67
C LYS A 79 -8.14 8.67 10.51
N THR A 80 -6.89 9.02 10.76
CA THR A 80 -5.97 9.45 9.71
C THR A 80 -4.59 8.84 9.91
N LEU A 81 -4.10 8.12 8.90
CA LEU A 81 -2.71 7.67 8.84
C LEU A 81 -2.04 8.16 7.57
N ALA A 82 -0.72 8.21 7.57
CA ALA A 82 0.07 8.54 6.40
C ALA A 82 1.26 7.60 6.27
N TYR A 83 1.61 7.23 5.04
CA TYR A 83 2.85 6.50 4.75
C TYR A 83 3.69 7.23 3.70
N PRO A 84 5.02 7.16 3.81
CA PRO A 84 5.93 7.86 2.91
C PRO A 84 6.08 7.12 1.58
N GLU A 85 6.19 7.91 0.52
CA GLU A 85 6.55 7.49 -0.82
C GLU A 85 7.94 8.03 -1.15
N TYR A 86 8.86 7.13 -1.48
CA TYR A 86 10.23 7.47 -1.84
C TYR A 86 10.44 7.32 -3.35
N ARG A 87 11.55 7.86 -3.85
CA ARG A 87 12.00 7.61 -5.22
C ARG A 87 12.00 6.11 -5.54
N GLY A 88 11.20 5.73 -6.54
CA GLY A 88 11.00 4.35 -6.97
C GLY A 88 11.52 4.07 -8.39
N ASN A 89 11.02 3.01 -9.00
CA ASN A 89 11.34 2.58 -10.37
C ASN A 89 10.59 3.36 -11.47
N GLY A 90 9.75 4.33 -11.10
CA GLY A 90 8.99 5.16 -12.03
C GLY A 90 7.65 4.57 -12.50
N VAL A 91 7.28 3.34 -12.11
CA VAL A 91 6.01 2.73 -12.52
C VAL A 91 4.80 3.45 -11.91
N MET A 92 4.94 3.95 -10.68
CA MET A 92 3.90 4.69 -9.96
C MET A 92 2.54 3.96 -9.81
N ALA A 93 2.50 2.63 -9.96
CA ALA A 93 1.27 1.83 -9.99
C ALA A 93 0.24 2.21 -8.92
N SER A 94 0.57 2.08 -7.63
CA SER A 94 -0.36 2.44 -6.55
C SER A 94 -0.78 3.90 -6.56
N LEU A 95 0.10 4.83 -6.96
CA LEU A 95 -0.22 6.26 -6.99
C LEU A 95 -1.13 6.62 -8.16
N GLY A 96 -0.89 6.03 -9.33
CA GLY A 96 -1.77 6.14 -10.50
C GLY A 96 -3.17 5.63 -10.16
N ASN A 97 -3.25 4.44 -9.55
CA ASN A 97 -4.52 3.86 -9.11
C ASN A 97 -5.26 4.80 -8.14
N ILE A 98 -4.57 5.36 -7.14
CA ILE A 98 -5.16 6.30 -6.16
C ILE A 98 -5.71 7.58 -6.82
N LEU A 99 -5.05 8.08 -7.88
CA LEU A 99 -5.54 9.27 -8.60
C LEU A 99 -6.87 9.02 -9.32
N GLU A 100 -7.09 7.80 -9.81
CA GLU A 100 -8.31 7.42 -10.53
C GLU A 100 -9.40 6.86 -9.60
N ASN A 101 -8.98 6.18 -8.54
CA ASN A 101 -9.81 5.49 -7.57
C ASN A 101 -9.18 5.61 -6.18
N PRO A 102 -9.72 6.46 -5.29
CA PRO A 102 -9.09 6.77 -4.02
C PRO A 102 -9.16 5.62 -2.99
N HIS A 103 -9.83 4.51 -3.28
CA HIS A 103 -9.96 3.42 -2.31
C HIS A 103 -8.65 2.64 -2.12
N VAL A 104 -8.26 2.44 -0.86
CA VAL A 104 -7.06 1.67 -0.49
C VAL A 104 -7.38 0.63 0.57
N GLY A 105 -6.77 -0.54 0.44
CA GLY A 105 -6.72 -1.57 1.48
C GLY A 105 -5.28 -1.74 1.97
N ILE A 106 -5.09 -1.73 3.28
CA ILE A 106 -3.78 -1.89 3.92
C ILE A 106 -3.84 -3.08 4.84
N ILE A 107 -2.87 -3.98 4.74
CA ILE A 107 -2.64 -5.02 5.75
C ILE A 107 -1.25 -4.87 6.36
N LEU A 108 -1.25 -4.88 7.69
CA LEU A 108 -0.08 -4.86 8.55
C LEU A 108 -0.04 -6.19 9.29
N VAL A 109 1.10 -6.87 9.33
CA VAL A 109 1.23 -8.17 9.98
C VAL A 109 2.51 -8.23 10.79
N ASP A 110 2.38 -8.51 12.09
CA ASP A 110 3.52 -8.83 12.93
C ASP A 110 3.84 -10.32 12.80
N PHE A 111 4.97 -10.63 12.19
CA PHE A 111 5.46 -12.00 12.03
C PHE A 111 6.36 -12.47 13.17
N VAL A 112 6.64 -11.64 14.18
CA VAL A 112 7.67 -11.91 15.19
C VAL A 112 7.05 -12.09 16.58
N GLN A 113 6.38 -11.06 17.10
CA GLN A 113 5.99 -11.01 18.52
C GLN A 113 4.58 -11.60 18.72
N ASP A 114 3.58 -10.88 18.20
CA ASP A 114 2.16 -11.10 18.44
C ASP A 114 1.55 -12.13 17.48
N LEU A 115 2.15 -12.27 16.28
CA LEU A 115 1.64 -13.13 15.20
C LEU A 115 0.21 -12.75 14.79
N ILE A 116 -0.09 -11.45 14.80
CA ILE A 116 -1.40 -10.89 14.48
C ILE A 116 -1.26 -9.86 13.36
N GLY A 117 -2.34 -9.58 12.65
CA GLY A 117 -2.38 -8.46 11.73
C GLY A 117 -3.56 -7.53 11.94
N LEU A 118 -3.49 -6.41 11.24
CA LEU A 118 -4.48 -5.35 11.22
C LEU A 118 -4.76 -5.00 9.77
N HIS A 119 -6.04 -5.04 9.40
CA HIS A 119 -6.55 -4.46 8.17
C HIS A 119 -6.97 -3.01 8.43
N VAL A 120 -6.65 -2.14 7.50
CA VAL A 120 -7.12 -0.75 7.46
C VAL A 120 -7.59 -0.46 6.04
N ASN A 121 -8.87 -0.16 5.87
CA ASN A 121 -9.46 0.27 4.61
C ASN A 121 -9.85 1.74 4.70
N GLY A 122 -9.76 2.45 3.59
CA GLY A 122 -10.14 3.86 3.56
C GLY A 122 -10.04 4.48 2.19
N SER A 123 -10.13 5.81 2.19
CA SER A 123 -9.83 6.65 1.04
C SER A 123 -8.47 7.30 1.19
N ALA A 124 -7.74 7.42 0.08
CA ALA A 124 -6.36 7.87 0.03
C ALA A 124 -6.22 9.11 -0.85
N ARG A 125 -5.28 9.97 -0.47
CA ARG A 125 -4.84 11.13 -1.27
C ARG A 125 -3.33 11.26 -1.21
N ILE A 126 -2.77 11.87 -2.25
CA ILE A 126 -1.32 12.09 -2.37
C ILE A 126 -1.03 13.53 -1.96
N VAL A 127 -0.04 13.73 -1.10
CA VAL A 127 0.38 15.04 -0.58
C VAL A 127 1.90 15.15 -0.69
N ASP A 128 2.41 16.26 -1.20
CA ASP A 128 3.86 16.48 -1.27
C ASP A 128 4.48 16.58 0.13
N ASP A 129 5.75 16.13 0.28
CA ASP A 129 6.44 16.08 1.58
C ASP A 129 6.51 17.46 2.27
N GLU A 130 6.81 18.52 1.52
CA GLU A 130 6.87 19.89 2.04
C GLU A 130 5.51 20.35 2.59
N VAL A 131 4.42 20.04 1.87
CA VAL A 131 3.07 20.43 2.27
C VAL A 131 2.67 19.71 3.54
N LEU A 132 2.79 18.37 3.59
CA LEU A 132 2.34 17.62 4.76
C LEU A 132 3.17 17.94 6.00
N ARG A 133 4.48 18.18 5.86
CA ARG A 133 5.35 18.60 6.99
C ARG A 133 5.02 19.99 7.53
N SER A 134 4.46 20.87 6.71
CA SER A 134 3.98 22.18 7.18
C SER A 134 2.74 22.06 8.07
N GLU A 135 1.97 20.98 7.91
CA GLU A 135 0.75 20.70 8.65
C GLU A 135 1.00 19.79 9.87
N ILE A 136 1.87 18.79 9.70
CA ILE A 136 2.17 17.73 10.67
C ILE A 136 3.67 17.77 11.00
N ALA A 137 4.01 18.37 12.13
CA ALA A 137 5.40 18.67 12.49
C ALA A 137 6.24 17.44 12.87
N ASP A 138 5.61 16.35 13.32
CA ASP A 138 6.25 15.14 13.83
C ASP A 138 6.26 13.98 12.82
N LEU A 139 6.06 14.27 11.53
CA LEU A 139 6.21 13.26 10.48
C LEU A 139 7.59 12.61 10.52
N PRO A 140 7.66 11.27 10.43
CA PRO A 140 8.93 10.57 10.53
C PRO A 140 9.89 10.98 9.43
N MET A 141 11.17 10.99 9.78
CA MET A 141 12.27 11.01 8.85
C MET A 141 12.89 9.62 8.83
N ASP A 142 13.11 9.05 7.64
CA ASP A 142 13.84 7.79 7.53
C ASP A 142 15.34 8.05 7.71
N HIS A 143 15.76 7.99 8.97
CA HIS A 143 17.17 8.10 9.34
C HIS A 143 17.98 6.86 8.92
N SER A 144 17.32 5.76 8.53
CA SER A 144 17.96 4.51 8.13
C SER A 144 18.25 4.50 6.62
N GLY A 145 19.41 5.07 6.25
CA GLY A 145 19.88 5.05 4.85
C GLY A 145 19.62 6.33 4.07
N GLY A 146 19.17 7.41 4.73
CA GLY A 146 19.13 8.77 4.15
C GLY A 146 18.07 8.97 3.07
N ARG A 147 17.00 8.16 3.06
CA ARG A 147 15.90 8.31 2.10
C ARG A 147 15.00 9.44 2.57
N ILE A 148 14.71 10.36 1.66
CA ILE A 148 13.78 11.46 1.90
C ILE A 148 12.48 11.11 1.16
N PRO A 149 11.32 11.12 1.84
CA PRO A 149 10.04 10.98 1.14
C PRO A 149 9.92 12.07 0.07
N GLU A 150 9.54 11.69 -1.16
CA GLU A 150 9.18 12.66 -2.20
C GLU A 150 7.74 13.15 -2.01
N ARG A 151 6.88 12.29 -1.45
CA ARG A 151 5.48 12.54 -1.16
C ARG A 151 4.98 11.60 -0.08
N TRP A 152 3.74 11.81 0.35
CA TRP A 152 3.03 10.98 1.31
C TRP A 152 1.70 10.56 0.71
N VAL A 153 1.26 9.37 1.09
CA VAL A 153 -0.14 8.99 0.92
C VAL A 153 -0.80 9.11 2.28
N VAL A 154 -1.82 9.97 2.35
CA VAL A 154 -2.65 10.16 3.53
C VAL A 154 -3.94 9.38 3.33
N VAL A 155 -4.31 8.58 4.34
CA VAL A 155 -5.44 7.68 4.31
C VAL A 155 -6.42 8.07 5.40
N ASP A 156 -7.63 8.39 4.99
CA ASP A 156 -8.79 8.58 5.86
C ASP A 156 -9.42 7.20 6.12
N VAL A 157 -9.34 6.74 7.37
CA VAL A 157 -9.75 5.39 7.80
C VAL A 157 -11.27 5.27 7.80
N GLU A 158 -11.76 4.27 7.08
CA GLU A 158 -13.18 3.91 7.02
C GLU A 158 -13.46 2.61 7.76
N GLU A 159 -12.53 1.65 7.73
CA GLU A 159 -12.63 0.37 8.44
C GLU A 159 -11.27 -0.04 9.01
N ALA A 160 -11.26 -0.52 10.25
CA ALA A 160 -10.10 -1.11 10.89
C ALA A 160 -10.51 -2.38 11.63
N TYR A 161 -9.89 -3.52 11.29
CA TYR A 161 -10.25 -4.81 11.87
C TYR A 161 -9.11 -5.82 11.87
N ILE A 162 -9.28 -6.87 12.67
CA ILE A 162 -8.24 -7.86 12.94
C ILE A 162 -7.96 -8.79 11.74
N HIS A 163 -6.69 -9.10 11.51
CA HIS A 163 -6.25 -10.31 10.81
C HIS A 163 -5.80 -11.35 11.85
N CYS A 164 -6.50 -12.48 11.92
CA CYS A 164 -6.30 -13.44 13.02
C CYS A 164 -4.98 -14.22 12.91
N ARG A 165 -4.44 -14.63 14.06
CA ARG A 165 -3.13 -15.31 14.18
C ARG A 165 -3.04 -16.72 13.62
N LYS A 166 -4.16 -17.33 13.25
CA LYS A 166 -4.31 -18.77 13.07
C LYS A 166 -3.28 -19.39 12.10
N HIS A 167 -2.86 -18.63 11.09
CA HIS A 167 -1.99 -19.10 10.02
C HIS A 167 -0.79 -18.17 9.77
N ILE A 168 -0.49 -17.24 10.69
CA ILE A 168 0.68 -16.36 10.56
C ILE A 168 1.93 -17.14 11.00
N PRO A 169 2.92 -17.36 10.11
CA PRO A 169 4.16 -18.02 10.49
C PRO A 169 4.99 -17.11 11.39
N ARG A 170 5.72 -17.70 12.34
CA ARG A 170 6.72 -16.98 13.11
C ARG A 170 7.99 -16.84 12.27
N MET A 171 8.40 -15.61 12.03
CA MET A 171 9.67 -15.24 11.39
C MET A 171 10.67 -14.77 12.43
N ALA A 172 11.96 -14.87 12.10
CA ALA A 172 13.05 -14.34 12.91
C ALA A 172 13.78 -13.25 12.10
N PRO A 173 14.00 -12.04 12.67
CA PRO A 173 14.84 -11.05 12.05
C PRO A 173 16.24 -11.62 11.79
N VAL A 174 16.71 -11.51 10.56
CA VAL A 174 18.09 -11.87 10.19
C VAL A 174 18.94 -10.60 10.10
N PRO A 175 20.24 -10.66 10.42
CA PRO A 175 21.12 -9.50 10.29
C PRO A 175 21.02 -8.86 8.91
N ARG A 176 20.93 -7.52 8.88
CA ARG A 176 20.85 -6.74 7.62
C ARG A 176 22.16 -6.76 6.81
N HIS A 177 23.27 -7.24 7.39
CA HIS A 177 24.48 -7.56 6.65
C HIS A 177 24.25 -8.81 5.80
N ARG A 178 23.76 -8.58 4.58
CA ARG A 178 23.66 -9.62 3.57
C ARG A 178 25.02 -9.74 2.91
N GLU A 179 25.73 -10.85 3.16
CA GLU A 179 26.80 -11.31 2.29
C GLU A 179 26.17 -11.70 0.95
N TRP A 180 25.94 -10.70 0.12
CA TRP A 180 25.66 -10.93 -1.29
C TRP A 180 26.96 -11.45 -1.89
N GLY A 181 27.17 -12.77 -1.80
CA GLY A 181 28.31 -13.43 -2.42
C GLY A 181 28.51 -12.86 -3.82
N THR A 182 29.64 -12.17 -4.00
CA THR A 182 30.26 -11.70 -5.25
C THR A 182 29.32 -11.55 -6.47
N ASP A 183 29.01 -10.32 -6.85
CA ASP A 183 28.65 -9.86 -8.21
C ASP A 183 27.53 -10.54 -9.02
N ASP A 184 26.67 -11.34 -8.39
CA ASP A 184 25.50 -11.90 -9.09
C ASP A 184 24.35 -10.87 -9.22
N VAL A 185 24.28 -10.21 -10.38
CA VAL A 185 23.24 -9.22 -10.73
C VAL A 185 21.83 -9.81 -10.67
N LYS A 186 21.65 -11.11 -10.96
CA LYS A 186 20.33 -11.77 -10.86
C LYS A 186 19.84 -11.84 -9.41
N ARG A 187 20.77 -12.04 -8.46
CA ARG A 187 20.48 -12.02 -7.03
C ARG A 187 20.32 -10.61 -6.46
N LYS A 188 20.92 -9.60 -7.10
CA LYS A 188 20.89 -8.19 -6.66
C LYS A 188 19.69 -7.39 -7.17
N GLY A 189 19.00 -7.82 -8.22
CA GLY A 189 17.68 -7.29 -8.56
C GLY A 189 17.53 -6.83 -10.01
N GLY A 190 16.30 -6.99 -10.50
CA GLY A 190 15.81 -6.49 -11.76
C GLY A 190 15.15 -7.58 -12.61
N ASP A 191 15.74 -8.78 -12.66
CA ASP A 191 15.28 -9.86 -13.54
C ASP A 191 15.39 -11.24 -12.89
N TYR A 192 15.07 -11.33 -11.59
CA TYR A 192 15.12 -12.59 -10.84
C TYR A 192 14.22 -13.68 -11.45
N PHE A 193 13.11 -13.26 -12.08
CA PHE A 193 12.14 -14.14 -12.73
C PHE A 193 12.41 -14.36 -14.23
N ASP A 194 13.60 -13.98 -14.74
CA ASP A 194 14.00 -14.12 -16.15
C ASP A 194 12.97 -13.49 -17.14
N ALA A 195 12.32 -12.40 -16.74
CA ALA A 195 11.32 -11.68 -17.49
C ALA A 195 11.86 -11.09 -18.81
N LYS A 196 13.13 -10.65 -18.84
CA LYS A 196 13.72 -10.09 -20.08
C LYS A 196 13.84 -11.11 -21.20
N ALA A 197 14.19 -12.34 -20.86
CA ALA A 197 14.38 -13.42 -21.83
C ALA A 197 13.08 -14.19 -22.12
N THR A 198 12.01 -13.92 -21.38
CA THR A 198 10.73 -14.61 -21.54
C THR A 198 10.00 -14.07 -22.79
N PRO A 199 9.61 -14.93 -23.75
CA PRO A 199 8.82 -14.52 -24.90
C PRO A 199 7.52 -13.81 -24.48
N ARG A 200 7.21 -12.68 -25.12
CA ARG A 200 5.96 -11.96 -24.91
C ARG A 200 4.93 -12.41 -25.93
N HIS A 201 3.67 -12.43 -25.52
CA HIS A 201 2.55 -12.81 -26.37
C HIS A 201 1.55 -11.68 -26.46
N ASP A 202 0.95 -11.49 -27.64
CA ASP A 202 -0.20 -10.62 -27.82
C ASP A 202 -1.51 -11.27 -27.31
N SER A 203 -2.63 -10.57 -27.44
CA SER A 203 -3.96 -11.07 -27.06
C SER A 203 -4.38 -12.33 -27.83
N ASP A 204 -3.81 -12.56 -29.01
CA ASP A 204 -4.07 -13.72 -29.86
C ASP A 204 -3.06 -14.87 -29.61
N GLY A 205 -2.14 -14.70 -28.67
CA GLY A 205 -1.15 -15.69 -28.24
C GLY A 205 0.09 -15.78 -29.14
N GLN A 206 0.28 -14.88 -30.10
CA GLN A 206 1.45 -14.90 -30.99
C GLN A 206 2.66 -14.24 -30.31
N VAL A 207 3.86 -14.79 -30.55
CA VAL A 207 5.10 -14.22 -30.00
C VAL A 207 5.36 -12.87 -30.66
N VAL A 208 5.50 -11.84 -29.86
CA VAL A 208 5.87 -10.48 -30.29
C VAL A 208 7.35 -10.23 -29.99
N GLU A 209 8.08 -9.69 -30.97
CA GLU A 209 9.42 -9.14 -30.74
C GLU A 209 9.34 -8.00 -29.72
N GLU A 210 10.43 -7.81 -28.98
CA GLU A 210 10.53 -6.90 -27.84
C GLU A 210 9.82 -5.56 -28.14
N PRO A 211 8.75 -5.20 -27.41
CA PRO A 211 8.02 -3.99 -27.73
C PRO A 211 8.97 -2.82 -27.59
N ALA A 212 9.03 -1.96 -28.61
CA ALA A 212 9.68 -0.66 -28.50
C ALA A 212 9.19 0.01 -27.21
N PRO A 213 10.04 0.73 -26.46
CA PRO A 213 9.62 1.43 -25.26
C PRO A 213 8.34 2.21 -25.58
N ALA A 214 7.27 1.92 -24.83
CA ALA A 214 5.98 2.54 -25.07
C ALA A 214 6.19 4.06 -25.12
N GLU A 215 5.78 4.70 -26.21
CA GLU A 215 5.70 6.16 -26.22
C GLU A 215 4.72 6.54 -25.12
N LEU A 216 5.24 7.14 -24.05
CA LEU A 216 4.44 7.74 -22.98
C LEU A 216 3.65 8.87 -23.62
N THR A 217 2.48 8.54 -24.14
CA THR A 217 1.53 9.53 -24.65
C THR A 217 1.08 10.32 -23.44
N GLN A 218 1.36 11.62 -23.43
CA GLN A 218 0.91 12.53 -22.38
C GLN A 218 -0.62 12.65 -22.44
N VAL A 219 -1.34 11.70 -21.85
CA VAL A 219 -2.76 11.83 -21.60
C VAL A 219 -2.90 12.61 -20.30
N ILE A 220 -2.87 13.94 -20.40
CA ILE A 220 -3.25 14.82 -19.30
C ILE A 220 -4.78 14.78 -19.24
N ALA A 221 -5.33 14.09 -18.24
CA ALA A 221 -6.76 14.20 -17.95
C ALA A 221 -7.09 15.68 -17.60
N PRO A 222 -8.12 16.29 -18.22
CA PRO A 222 -8.44 17.69 -17.98
C PRO A 222 -8.86 17.90 -16.53
N GLY A 223 -8.11 18.73 -15.79
CA GLY A 223 -8.39 19.08 -14.39
C GLY A 223 -7.20 18.92 -13.42
N PHE A 224 -6.11 18.28 -13.86
CA PHE A 224 -4.93 18.08 -13.02
C PHE A 224 -3.85 19.13 -13.29
N SER A 225 -3.58 19.97 -12.29
CA SER A 225 -2.38 20.81 -12.25
C SER A 225 -1.26 20.04 -11.55
N VAL A 226 -0.37 19.43 -12.33
CA VAL A 226 0.94 19.04 -11.80
C VAL A 226 1.79 20.31 -11.77
N ALA A 227 2.16 20.79 -10.59
CA ALA A 227 3.13 21.88 -10.49
C ALA A 227 4.45 21.40 -11.15
N PRO A 228 5.05 22.19 -12.05
CA PRO A 228 6.25 21.75 -12.75
C PRO A 228 7.37 21.53 -11.74
N ALA A 229 8.08 20.42 -11.88
CA ALA A 229 9.30 20.15 -11.13
C ALA A 229 10.26 21.34 -11.30
N GLY A 230 10.60 21.99 -10.20
CA GLY A 230 11.53 23.12 -10.19
C GLY A 230 12.84 22.70 -10.83
N THR A 231 13.24 23.38 -11.90
CA THR A 231 14.56 23.24 -12.49
C THR A 231 15.59 23.76 -11.49
N SER A 232 16.37 22.87 -10.90
CA SER A 232 17.59 23.24 -10.18
C SER A 232 18.59 23.83 -11.19
N GLY A 233 18.76 25.15 -11.15
CA GLY A 233 19.84 25.85 -11.85
C GLY A 233 21.19 25.63 -11.15
N ASN A 234 22.24 25.56 -11.97
CA ASN A 234 23.66 25.51 -11.61
C ASN A 234 24.08 26.55 -10.56
#